data_AF-A0A3R9JAS8-F1
#
_entry.id   AF-A0A3R9JAS8-F1
#
_cell.length_a   1.000
_cell.length_b   1.000
_cell.length_c   1.000
_cell.angle_alpha   90.00
_cell.angle_beta   90.00
_cell.angle_gamma   90.00
#
_symmetry.space_group_name_H-M   'P 1'
#
loop_
_entity.id
_entity.type
_entity.pdbx_description
1 polymer ?
#
loop_
_entity_poly.entity_id
_entity_poly.type
_entity_poly.pdbx_seq_one_letter_code
_entity_poly.pdbx_strand_id
1 'polypeptide(L)'
;MQITFDEVFERTIGHEGGYVNNPKDPGGETNWGITIATARENGFTNSMKSMTRAQAKEIYRVAFWKRAKCDQFTGAISYQIFDAAVNHGIGNAIRMLQRAVGVLDDGKVGDKTLGAIKKMSLDDVLVLFIAERLEFYTKLSTFNSFGRGWARRVVGNLRYAAGDTP
;
A
#
# COMPACT_ATOMS: atom_id res chain seq x y z
N MET A 1 19.62 -2.24 2.94
CA MET A 1 19.30 -1.57 4.22
C MET A 1 17.91 -2.00 4.66
N GLN A 2 17.68 -2.31 5.93
CA GLN A 2 16.37 -2.79 6.40
C GLN A 2 15.47 -1.58 6.70
N ILE A 3 14.56 -1.27 5.77
CA ILE A 3 13.57 -0.20 5.95
C ILE A 3 12.55 -0.64 7.00
N THR A 4 12.33 0.19 8.00
CA THR A 4 11.38 -0.03 9.09
C THR A 4 9.94 0.32 8.69
N PHE A 5 8.95 -0.23 9.38
CA PHE A 5 7.55 0.19 9.21
C PHE A 5 7.39 1.70 9.38
N ASP A 6 8.13 2.29 10.32
CA ASP A 6 8.07 3.72 10.60
C ASP A 6 8.50 4.54 9.39
N GLU A 7 9.63 4.21 8.77
CA GLU A 7 10.10 4.87 7.54
C GLU A 7 9.11 4.68 6.38
N VAL A 8 8.53 3.47 6.24
CA VAL A 8 7.50 3.21 5.21
C VAL A 8 6.25 4.04 5.45
N PHE A 9 5.81 4.15 6.70
CA PHE A 9 4.65 4.95 7.07
C PHE A 9 4.87 6.43 6.75
N GLU A 10 6.04 6.97 7.11
CA GLU A 10 6.42 8.36 6.79
C GLU A 10 6.42 8.61 5.28
N ARG A 11 7.01 7.70 4.49
CA ARG A 11 7.06 7.83 3.01
C ARG A 11 5.68 7.74 2.35
N THR A 12 4.76 6.95 2.92
CA THR A 12 3.46 6.65 2.29
C THR A 12 2.38 7.65 2.66
N ILE A 13 2.32 8.02 3.93
CA ILE A 13 1.25 8.84 4.52
C ILE A 13 1.72 10.28 4.77
N GLY A 14 3.01 10.48 5.05
CA GLY A 14 3.58 11.81 5.32
C GLY A 14 3.07 12.46 6.62
N HIS A 15 3.22 13.78 6.69
CA HIS A 15 2.74 14.60 7.81
C HIS A 15 1.32 15.14 7.61
N GLU A 16 0.80 15.09 6.38
CA GLU A 16 -0.48 15.68 6.02
C GLU A 16 -1.61 14.67 6.18
N GLY A 17 -2.27 14.72 7.33
CA GLY A 17 -3.61 14.20 7.52
C GLY A 17 -4.64 15.29 7.34
N GLY A 18 -5.89 14.90 7.08
CA GLY A 18 -7.00 15.83 7.02
C GLY A 18 -8.29 15.11 7.33
N TYR A 19 -9.07 15.69 8.23
CA TYR A 19 -10.44 15.24 8.43
C TYR A 19 -11.28 15.64 7.23
N VAL A 20 -11.88 14.65 6.58
CA VAL A 20 -12.83 14.84 5.49
C VAL A 20 -14.08 14.05 5.81
N ASN A 21 -15.22 14.71 5.72
CA ASN A 21 -16.52 14.05 5.84
C ASN A 21 -17.43 14.64 4.77
N ASN A 22 -17.40 14.03 3.58
CA ASN A 22 -18.22 14.43 2.45
C ASN A 22 -19.44 13.51 2.37
N PRO A 23 -20.69 14.02 2.50
CA PRO A 23 -21.90 13.21 2.43
C PRO A 23 -22.08 12.45 1.11
N LYS A 24 -21.38 12.86 0.04
CA LYS A 24 -21.42 12.20 -1.28
C LYS A 24 -20.31 11.16 -1.46
N ASP A 25 -19.39 11.03 -0.51
CA ASP A 25 -18.29 10.08 -0.57
C ASP A 25 -18.73 8.73 0.03
N PRO A 26 -18.74 7.64 -0.75
CA PRO A 26 -19.08 6.32 -0.23
C PRO A 26 -18.12 5.84 0.88
N GLY A 27 -16.90 6.37 0.95
CA GLY A 27 -15.94 6.09 2.03
C GLY A 27 -16.30 6.72 3.37
N GLY A 28 -17.20 7.72 3.36
CA GLY A 28 -17.69 8.41 4.55
C GLY A 28 -16.60 9.19 5.29
N GLU A 29 -16.80 9.32 6.60
CA GLU A 29 -15.89 10.04 7.49
C GLU A 29 -14.48 9.44 7.44
N THR A 30 -13.50 10.26 7.07
CA THR A 30 -12.09 9.87 6.88
C THR A 30 -11.18 10.82 7.63
N ASN A 31 -10.15 10.29 8.30
CA ASN A 31 -9.06 11.08 8.86
C ASN A 31 -7.74 10.32 8.70
N TRP A 32 -6.63 11.03 8.46
CA TRP A 32 -5.33 10.41 8.14
C TRP A 32 -5.37 9.37 6.99
N GLY A 33 -6.32 9.51 6.05
CA GLY A 33 -6.57 8.54 4.98
C GLY A 33 -7.26 7.23 5.42
N ILE A 34 -7.66 7.13 6.69
CA ILE A 34 -8.36 5.97 7.25
C ILE A 34 -9.85 6.28 7.27
N THR A 35 -10.65 5.43 6.62
CA THR A 35 -12.11 5.51 6.66
C THR A 35 -12.65 5.09 8.02
N ILE A 36 -13.82 5.58 8.40
CA ILE A 36 -14.49 5.18 9.65
C ILE A 36 -14.67 3.66 9.75
N ALA A 37 -15.02 2.99 8.65
CA ALA A 37 -15.14 1.54 8.61
C ALA A 37 -13.82 0.86 9.01
N THR A 38 -12.71 1.26 8.39
CA THR A 38 -11.37 0.72 8.69
C THR A 38 -10.97 1.00 10.13
N ALA A 39 -11.24 2.21 10.63
CA ALA A 39 -10.93 2.58 12.01
C ALA A 39 -11.69 1.70 13.02
N ARG A 40 -12.99 1.49 12.81
CA ARG A 40 -13.87 0.71 13.68
C ARG A 40 -13.52 -0.79 13.65
N GLU A 41 -13.25 -1.34 12.47
CA GLU A 41 -12.78 -2.72 12.30
C GLU A 41 -11.46 -2.99 13.03
N ASN A 42 -10.65 -1.95 13.23
CA ASN A 42 -9.36 -2.05 13.94
C ASN A 42 -9.43 -1.44 15.35
N GLY A 43 -10.63 -1.37 15.94
CA GLY A 43 -10.82 -1.10 17.37
C GLY A 43 -10.80 0.38 17.78
N PHE A 44 -10.63 1.32 16.85
CA PHE A 44 -10.77 2.73 17.17
C PHE A 44 -12.25 3.12 17.19
N THR A 45 -12.78 3.50 18.35
CA THR A 45 -14.22 3.81 18.56
C THR A 45 -14.52 5.29 18.82
N ASN A 46 -13.50 6.10 19.10
CA ASN A 46 -13.64 7.54 19.32
C ASN A 46 -14.04 8.29 18.03
N SER A 47 -14.32 9.59 18.17
CA SER A 47 -14.56 10.48 17.03
C SER A 47 -13.39 10.43 16.04
N MET A 48 -13.68 10.33 14.74
CA MET A 48 -12.61 10.33 13.72
C MET A 48 -11.83 11.65 13.74
N LYS A 49 -12.48 12.78 14.07
CA LYS A 49 -11.83 14.08 14.22
C LYS A 49 -10.74 14.08 15.30
N SER A 50 -10.90 13.29 16.36
CA SER A 50 -9.94 13.23 17.47
C SER A 50 -8.82 12.20 17.26
N MET A 51 -8.79 11.50 16.12
CA MET A 51 -7.76 10.51 15.83
C MET A 51 -6.39 11.21 15.75
N THR A 52 -5.48 10.82 16.64
CA THR A 52 -4.10 11.30 16.60
C THR A 52 -3.31 10.56 15.54
N ARG A 53 -2.21 11.16 15.08
CA ARG A 53 -1.28 10.52 14.14
C ARG A 53 -0.73 9.19 14.66
N ALA A 54 -0.45 9.09 15.96
CA ALA A 54 0.04 7.86 16.57
C ALA A 54 -1.02 6.74 16.54
N GLN A 55 -2.30 7.07 16.77
CA GLN A 55 -3.40 6.12 16.64
C GLN A 55 -3.61 5.70 15.19
N ALA A 56 -3.55 6.64 14.24
CA ALA A 56 -3.62 6.34 12.82
C ALA A 56 -2.50 5.39 12.39
N LYS A 57 -1.26 5.66 12.80
CA LYS A 57 -0.10 4.81 12.51
C LYS A 57 -0.30 3.38 13.02
N GLU A 58 -0.84 3.22 14.22
CA GLU A 58 -1.13 1.90 14.79
C GLU A 58 -2.21 1.16 14.00
N ILE A 59 -3.27 1.86 13.56
CA ILE A 59 -4.28 1.28 12.65
C ILE A 59 -3.60 0.85 11.35
N TYR A 60 -2.73 1.66 10.74
CA TYR A 60 -2.02 1.27 9.52
C TYR A 60 -1.14 0.02 9.71
N ARG A 61 -0.48 -0.08 10.88
CA ARG A 61 0.34 -1.23 11.24
C ARG A 61 -0.48 -2.52 11.24
N VAL A 62 -1.67 -2.49 11.84
CA VAL A 62 -2.52 -3.68 11.96
C VAL A 62 -3.32 -3.92 10.67
N ALA A 63 -4.04 -2.91 10.20
CA ALA A 63 -4.98 -3.00 9.11
C ALA A 63 -4.32 -3.26 7.75
N PHE A 64 -3.10 -2.75 7.53
CA PHE A 64 -2.43 -2.86 6.24
C PHE A 64 -1.11 -3.62 6.35
N TRP A 65 -0.15 -3.16 7.16
CA TRP A 65 1.20 -3.74 7.20
C TRP A 65 1.19 -5.23 7.58
N LYS A 66 0.55 -5.58 8.70
CA LYS A 66 0.47 -6.97 9.16
C LYS A 66 -0.39 -7.82 8.23
N ARG A 67 -1.55 -7.33 7.80
CA ARG A 67 -2.47 -8.08 6.93
C ARG A 67 -1.94 -8.28 5.49
N ALA A 68 -1.15 -7.34 4.98
CA ALA A 68 -0.42 -7.49 3.72
C ALA A 68 0.88 -8.30 3.85
N LYS A 69 1.18 -8.79 5.07
CA LYS A 69 2.35 -9.63 5.38
C LYS A 69 3.67 -8.94 5.04
N CYS A 70 3.75 -7.62 5.20
CA CYS A 70 4.92 -6.81 4.85
C CYS A 70 6.21 -7.32 5.53
N ASP A 71 6.13 -7.89 6.73
CA ASP A 71 7.28 -8.45 7.46
C ASP A 71 7.92 -9.68 6.79
N GLN A 72 7.27 -10.30 5.79
CA GLN A 72 7.80 -11.47 5.08
C GLN A 72 8.71 -11.10 3.90
N PHE A 73 8.83 -9.81 3.58
CA PHE A 73 9.58 -9.34 2.42
C PHE A 73 10.79 -8.49 2.83
N THR A 74 11.68 -8.24 1.88
CA THR A 74 12.75 -7.24 2.02
C THR A 74 12.15 -5.84 2.14
N GLY A 75 12.81 -4.92 2.85
CA GLY A 75 12.29 -3.57 3.11
C GLY A 75 11.76 -2.82 1.89
N ALA A 76 12.43 -2.91 0.73
CA ALA A 76 11.99 -2.28 -0.51
C ALA A 76 10.65 -2.85 -1.03
N ILE A 77 10.49 -4.18 -1.00
CA ILE A 77 9.22 -4.84 -1.35
C ILE A 77 8.15 -4.52 -0.29
N SER A 78 8.51 -4.52 1.00
CA SER A 78 7.59 -4.18 2.10
C SER A 78 7.01 -2.76 1.96
N TYR A 79 7.83 -1.79 1.54
CA TYR A 79 7.39 -0.44 1.21
C TYR A 79 6.36 -0.46 0.08
N GLN A 80 6.72 -1.05 -1.06
CA GLN A 80 5.85 -1.04 -2.25
C GLN A 80 4.53 -1.76 -2.00
N ILE A 81 4.54 -2.90 -1.28
CA ILE A 81 3.31 -3.65 -1.01
C ILE A 81 2.42 -2.95 0.02
N PHE A 82 3.01 -2.26 0.99
CA PHE A 82 2.25 -1.42 1.92
C PHE A 82 1.56 -0.27 1.18
N ASP A 83 2.30 0.50 0.37
CA ASP A 83 1.74 1.58 -0.44
C ASP A 83 0.65 1.05 -1.39
N ALA A 84 0.87 -0.10 -2.03
CA ALA A 84 -0.14 -0.73 -2.87
C ALA A 84 -1.38 -1.17 -2.09
N ALA A 85 -1.21 -1.75 -0.90
CA ALA A 85 -2.31 -2.22 -0.06
C ALA A 85 -3.20 -1.06 0.41
N VAL A 86 -2.61 0.10 0.73
CA VAL A 86 -3.34 1.31 1.11
C VAL A 86 -4.12 1.88 -0.08
N ASN A 87 -3.52 1.94 -1.28
CA ASN A 87 -4.15 2.59 -2.44
C ASN A 87 -5.12 1.68 -3.21
N HIS A 88 -4.88 0.37 -3.23
CA HIS A 88 -5.61 -0.59 -4.07
C HIS A 88 -6.35 -1.65 -3.27
N GLY A 89 -6.17 -1.70 -1.95
CA GLY A 89 -6.62 -2.80 -1.12
C GLY A 89 -5.64 -3.97 -1.12
N ILE A 90 -5.54 -4.65 0.04
CA ILE A 90 -4.56 -5.72 0.31
C ILE A 90 -4.66 -6.85 -0.72
N GLY A 91 -5.88 -7.29 -1.04
CA GLY A 91 -6.10 -8.38 -1.97
C GLY A 91 -5.63 -8.07 -3.40
N ASN A 92 -5.78 -6.81 -3.84
CA ASN A 92 -5.30 -6.41 -5.17
C ASN A 92 -3.77 -6.27 -5.15
N ALA A 93 -3.20 -5.69 -4.10
CA ALA A 93 -1.75 -5.54 -3.93
C ALA A 93 -1.01 -6.90 -3.97
N ILE A 94 -1.51 -7.90 -3.23
CA ILE A 94 -0.89 -9.24 -3.23
C ILE A 94 -0.98 -9.89 -4.61
N ARG A 95 -2.12 -9.75 -5.30
CA ARG A 95 -2.31 -10.31 -6.65
C ARG A 95 -1.41 -9.66 -7.70
N MET A 96 -1.24 -8.34 -7.63
CA MET A 96 -0.28 -7.63 -8.46
C MET A 96 1.15 -8.15 -8.22
N LEU A 97 1.57 -8.35 -6.96
CA LEU A 97 2.87 -8.93 -6.66
C LEU A 97 3.01 -10.36 -7.20
N GLN A 98 1.96 -11.18 -7.08
CA GLN A 98 1.95 -12.55 -7.60
C GLN A 98 2.08 -12.59 -9.13
N ARG A 99 1.38 -11.72 -9.86
CA ARG A 99 1.56 -11.57 -11.32
C ARG A 99 2.96 -11.10 -11.68
N ALA A 100 3.50 -10.12 -10.95
CA ALA A 100 4.85 -9.59 -11.16
C ALA A 100 5.94 -10.68 -11.03
N VAL A 101 5.74 -11.67 -10.16
CA VAL A 101 6.68 -12.79 -9.98
C VAL A 101 6.25 -14.08 -10.70
N GLY A 102 5.27 -14.00 -11.60
CA GLY A 102 4.87 -15.10 -12.47
C GLY A 102 4.24 -16.31 -11.76
N VAL A 103 3.51 -16.08 -10.67
CA VAL A 103 2.75 -17.15 -9.97
C VAL A 103 1.25 -16.89 -10.03
N LEU A 104 0.45 -17.92 -9.68
CA LEU A 104 -1.00 -17.79 -9.58
C LEU A 104 -1.38 -16.66 -8.62
N ASP A 105 -2.26 -15.76 -9.06
CA ASP A 105 -2.70 -14.59 -8.30
C ASP A 105 -3.90 -14.89 -7.39
N ASP A 106 -3.73 -15.89 -6.52
CA ASP A 106 -4.76 -16.35 -5.57
C ASP A 106 -4.98 -15.41 -4.37
N GLY A 107 -4.15 -14.37 -4.23
CA GLY A 107 -4.18 -13.41 -3.13
C GLY A 107 -3.61 -13.93 -1.80
N LYS A 108 -2.93 -15.09 -1.81
CA LYS A 108 -2.35 -15.73 -0.62
C LYS A 108 -0.83 -15.77 -0.72
N VAL A 109 -0.15 -15.00 0.13
CA VAL A 109 1.31 -15.11 0.27
C VAL A 109 1.65 -16.41 0.99
N GLY A 110 2.35 -17.32 0.31
CA GLY A 110 2.91 -18.57 0.84
C GLY A 110 4.18 -18.97 0.09
N ASP A 111 4.64 -20.20 0.27
CA ASP A 111 5.95 -20.66 -0.22
C ASP A 111 6.16 -20.49 -1.73
N LYS A 112 5.10 -20.63 -2.54
CA LYS A 112 5.19 -20.39 -3.99
C LYS A 112 5.51 -18.93 -4.32
N THR A 113 4.82 -17.98 -3.68
CA THR A 113 5.07 -16.54 -3.87
C THR A 113 6.45 -16.16 -3.33
N LEU A 114 6.78 -16.58 -2.10
CA LEU A 114 8.07 -16.27 -1.48
C LEU A 114 9.24 -16.91 -2.24
N GLY A 115 9.06 -18.13 -2.74
CA GLY A 115 10.04 -18.83 -3.55
C GLY A 115 10.25 -18.19 -4.92
N ALA A 116 9.20 -17.68 -5.56
CA ALA A 116 9.31 -16.95 -6.83
C ALA A 116 10.05 -15.62 -6.65
N ILE A 117 9.73 -14.85 -5.60
CA ILE A 117 10.45 -13.61 -5.26
C ILE A 117 11.96 -13.88 -5.12
N LYS A 118 12.34 -14.95 -4.41
CA LYS A 118 13.76 -15.31 -4.19
C LYS A 118 14.52 -15.71 -5.46
N LYS A 119 13.83 -16.05 -6.56
CA LYS A 119 14.44 -16.45 -7.84
C LYS A 119 14.69 -15.28 -8.78
N MET A 120 14.18 -14.10 -8.44
CA MET A 120 14.31 -12.89 -9.23
C MET A 120 15.27 -11.91 -8.55
N SER A 121 15.84 -11.00 -9.34
CA SER A 121 16.53 -9.85 -8.75
C SER A 121 15.51 -8.97 -8.02
N LEU A 122 15.97 -8.24 -7.00
CA LEU A 122 15.10 -7.30 -6.29
C LEU A 122 14.53 -6.24 -7.25
N ASP A 123 15.36 -5.73 -8.16
CA ASP A 123 15.01 -4.74 -9.17
C ASP A 123 13.89 -5.24 -10.08
N ASP A 124 13.99 -6.47 -10.59
CA ASP A 124 12.97 -7.06 -11.46
C ASP A 124 11.63 -7.18 -10.73
N VAL A 125 11.65 -7.65 -9.47
CA VAL A 125 10.42 -7.75 -8.66
C VAL A 125 9.79 -6.38 -8.48
N LEU A 126 10.57 -5.35 -8.15
CA LEU A 126 10.06 -4.00 -7.92
C LEU A 126 9.53 -3.36 -9.20
N VAL A 127 10.26 -3.44 -10.31
CA VAL A 127 9.87 -2.84 -11.59
C VAL A 127 8.61 -3.51 -12.12
N LEU A 128 8.53 -4.85 -12.13
CA LEU A 128 7.35 -5.58 -12.59
C LEU A 128 6.15 -5.35 -11.66
N PHE A 129 6.37 -5.27 -10.35
CA PHE A 129 5.29 -4.97 -9.42
C PHE A 129 4.74 -3.55 -9.61
N ILE A 130 5.60 -2.56 -9.83
CA ILE A 130 5.17 -1.20 -10.14
C ILE A 130 4.45 -1.14 -11.50
N ALA A 131 4.88 -1.92 -12.49
CA ALA A 131 4.19 -2.05 -13.77
C ALA A 131 2.76 -2.59 -13.60
N GLU A 132 2.58 -3.66 -12.81
CA GLU A 132 1.27 -4.22 -12.47
C GLU A 132 0.34 -3.20 -11.78
N ARG A 133 0.91 -2.32 -10.95
CA ARG A 133 0.15 -1.23 -10.33
C ARG A 133 -0.29 -0.17 -11.33
N LEU A 134 0.59 0.22 -12.25
CA LEU A 134 0.24 1.18 -13.29
C LEU A 134 -0.85 0.62 -14.21
N GLU A 135 -0.72 -0.63 -14.62
CA GLU A 135 -1.71 -1.36 -15.42
C GLU A 135 -3.06 -1.52 -14.70
N PHE A 136 -3.06 -1.63 -13.38
CA PHE A 136 -4.30 -1.59 -12.61
C PHE A 136 -4.95 -0.19 -12.63
N TYR A 137 -4.16 0.87 -12.45
CA TYR A 137 -4.69 2.24 -12.49
C TYR A 137 -5.36 2.56 -13.81
N THR A 138 -4.79 2.14 -14.96
CA THR A 138 -5.37 2.41 -16.29
C THR A 138 -6.75 1.77 -16.49
N LYS A 139 -7.10 0.75 -15.70
CA LYS A 139 -8.40 0.05 -15.74
C LYS A 139 -9.48 0.70 -14.88
N LEU A 140 -9.12 1.66 -14.03
CA LEU A 140 -10.10 2.33 -13.16
C LEU A 140 -10.92 3.36 -13.95
N SER A 141 -12.24 3.30 -13.83
CA SER A 141 -13.16 4.26 -14.46
C SER A 141 -12.91 5.71 -14.06
N THR A 142 -12.26 5.94 -12.91
CA THR A 142 -11.91 7.25 -12.37
C THR A 142 -10.51 7.74 -12.76
N PHE A 143 -9.78 7.01 -13.63
CA PHE A 143 -8.44 7.37 -14.09
C PHE A 143 -8.37 8.75 -14.76
N ASN A 144 -9.38 9.16 -15.52
CA ASN A 144 -9.38 10.49 -16.13
C ASN A 144 -9.39 11.63 -15.10
N SER A 145 -9.99 11.41 -13.92
CA SER A 145 -10.07 12.41 -12.85
C SER A 145 -8.84 12.41 -11.94
N PHE A 146 -8.32 11.23 -11.59
CA PHE A 146 -7.28 11.09 -10.56
C PHE A 146 -5.95 10.51 -11.06
N GLY A 147 -5.91 9.98 -12.28
CA GLY A 147 -4.78 9.25 -12.86
C GLY A 147 -3.49 10.05 -12.90
N ARG A 148 -3.54 11.37 -13.03
CA ARG A 148 -2.34 12.23 -12.93
C ARG A 148 -1.68 12.13 -11.55
N GLY A 149 -2.46 12.10 -10.48
CA GLY A 149 -1.95 11.95 -9.12
C GLY A 149 -1.34 10.56 -8.91
N TRP A 150 -2.02 9.53 -9.39
CA TRP A 150 -1.56 8.15 -9.32
C TRP A 150 -0.27 7.91 -10.11
N ALA A 151 -0.17 8.46 -11.33
CA ALA A 151 1.03 8.38 -12.14
C ALA A 151 2.24 9.06 -11.46
N ARG A 152 2.03 10.21 -10.80
CA ARG A 152 3.09 10.85 -10.00
C ARG A 152 3.54 9.98 -8.82
N ARG A 153 2.61 9.30 -8.15
CA ARG A 153 2.95 8.31 -7.10
C ARG A 153 3.79 7.17 -7.68
N VAL A 154 3.40 6.61 -8.82
CA VAL A 154 4.17 5.57 -9.51
C VAL A 154 5.59 6.03 -9.87
N VAL A 155 5.76 7.28 -10.33
CA VAL A 155 7.10 7.87 -10.57
C VAL A 155 7.92 7.94 -9.28
N GLY A 156 7.32 8.36 -8.16
CA GLY A 156 7.98 8.34 -6.85
C GLY A 156 8.41 6.93 -6.43
N ASN A 157 7.54 5.95 -6.65
CA ASN A 157 7.81 4.56 -6.33
C ASN A 157 8.97 3.97 -7.15
N LEU A 158 9.10 4.34 -8.42
CA LEU A 158 10.25 3.95 -9.25
C LEU A 158 11.56 4.56 -8.73
N ARG A 159 11.54 5.81 -8.25
CA ARG A 159 12.71 6.45 -7.65
C ARG A 159 13.12 5.78 -6.33
N TYR A 160 12.16 5.42 -5.49
CA TYR A 160 12.44 4.63 -4.28
C TYR A 160 12.95 3.24 -4.63
N ALA A 161 12.37 2.57 -5.63
CA ALA A 161 12.84 1.26 -6.07
C ALA A 161 14.32 1.30 -6.47
N ALA A 162 14.75 2.32 -7.23
CA ALA A 162 16.15 2.48 -7.61
C ALA A 162 17.09 2.90 -6.46
N GLY A 163 16.57 3.53 -5.39
CA GLY A 163 17.38 4.01 -4.26
C GLY A 163 17.40 3.08 -3.05
N ASP A 164 16.42 2.18 -2.92
CA ASP A 164 16.31 1.22 -1.82
C ASP A 164 16.95 -0.14 -2.15
N THR A 165 17.38 -0.33 -3.39
CA THR A 165 18.18 -1.47 -3.87
C THR A 165 19.65 -1.26 -3.53
N PRO A 166 20.36 -2.26 -2.96
CA PRO A 166 21.76 -2.14 -2.55
C PRO A 166 22.74 -1.80 -3.68
#